data_AF-A0A093QRD2-F1
#
_entry.id   AF-A0A093QRD2-F1
#
_cell.length_a   1.000
_cell.length_b   1.000
_cell.length_c   1.000
_cell.angle_alpha   90.00
_cell.angle_beta   90.00
_cell.angle_gamma   90.00
#
_symmetry.space_group_name_H-M   'P 1'
#
loop_
_entity.id
_entity.type
_entity.pdbx_description
1 polymer ?
#
loop_
_entity_poly.entity_id
_entity_poly.type
_entity_poly.pdbx_seq_one_letter_code
_entity_poly.pdbx_strand_id
1 'polypeptide(L)'
;MSVGRRRLKLLGILMMVNIFIYVIVEVSKSGSQEKNAKGRVIIPRSKFWRKYTPHKAYWNKQQQKLELLYNPILTLLSNMTVEENLVLNSSVLNSCDPDPWVPSEVSDFASLPDRFKDFLLYLRCRNYSLLMDQPNKCKHKPFLLLAIKSLTPHFDRRQAIRESWGKEITSGDVTVKRVFLLGQTPPEDNFPDLSDMIKFESETHQDILLWNYRDTFFNLTLKEVLFLKWVSSSCADVQFIFKGDDDVFVNTHQILDYLKSLSKDKAKDLFIGDVIKDAGPHREKKLKYYIPESVYEGSYPPYAGGGGFLYSGDLALRLNNASDQVLLYPIDDVYTGMCLQKLGLAPEKHKGFRTFDIEEKYRNNICSYTNLMLVHSRKPQEMIKIWSRLQDPHLNC
;
A
#
# COMPACT_ATOMS: atom_id res chain seq x y z
N MET A 1 -38.62 -50.15 -30.58
CA MET A 1 -37.13 -50.09 -30.57
C MET A 1 -36.58 -48.69 -30.24
N SER A 2 -36.93 -48.09 -29.09
CA SER A 2 -36.61 -46.66 -28.78
C SER A 2 -35.63 -46.44 -27.61
N VAL A 3 -35.43 -47.45 -26.73
CA VAL A 3 -34.67 -47.27 -25.49
C VAL A 3 -33.14 -47.35 -25.69
N GLY A 4 -32.66 -48.15 -26.66
CA GLY A 4 -31.23 -48.31 -26.93
C GLY A 4 -30.57 -47.05 -27.51
N ARG A 5 -31.29 -46.27 -28.32
CA ARG A 5 -30.75 -45.09 -29.02
C ARG A 5 -30.53 -43.90 -28.07
N ARG A 6 -31.31 -43.77 -26.99
CA ARG A 6 -31.12 -42.73 -25.96
C ARG A 6 -29.92 -43.01 -25.07
N ARG A 7 -29.70 -44.27 -24.66
CA ARG A 7 -28.54 -44.67 -23.84
C ARG A 7 -27.22 -44.48 -24.59
N LEU A 8 -27.19 -44.79 -25.89
CA LEU A 8 -26.00 -44.59 -26.72
C LEU A 8 -25.65 -43.10 -26.92
N LYS A 9 -26.67 -42.24 -27.06
CA LYS A 9 -26.47 -40.78 -27.10
C LYS A 9 -25.96 -40.23 -25.77
N LEU A 10 -26.48 -40.72 -24.64
CA LEU A 10 -26.00 -40.30 -23.31
C LEU A 10 -24.53 -40.71 -23.07
N LEU A 11 -24.16 -41.92 -23.49
CA LEU A 11 -22.79 -42.41 -23.40
C LEU A 11 -21.84 -41.58 -24.27
N GLY A 12 -22.26 -41.23 -25.48
CA GLY A 12 -21.49 -40.36 -26.38
C GLY A 12 -21.29 -38.96 -25.81
N ILE A 13 -22.32 -38.37 -25.20
CA ILE A 13 -22.20 -37.06 -24.53
C ILE A 13 -21.24 -37.16 -23.34
N LEU A 14 -21.33 -38.21 -22.51
CA LEU A 14 -20.43 -38.42 -21.38
C LEU A 14 -18.96 -38.60 -21.82
N MET A 15 -18.72 -39.31 -22.92
CA MET A 15 -17.38 -39.45 -23.48
C MET A 15 -16.85 -38.11 -24.01
N MET A 16 -17.67 -37.33 -24.71
CA MET A 16 -17.26 -36.01 -25.20
C MET A 16 -16.95 -35.03 -24.06
N VAL A 17 -17.74 -35.05 -22.98
CA VAL A 17 -17.46 -34.24 -21.78
C VAL A 17 -16.15 -34.68 -21.12
N ASN A 18 -15.89 -35.98 -20.98
CA ASN A 18 -14.62 -36.47 -20.43
C ASN A 18 -13.41 -36.11 -21.31
N ILE A 19 -13.55 -36.17 -22.63
CA ILE A 19 -12.51 -35.74 -23.58
C ILE A 19 -12.29 -34.23 -23.46
N PHE A 20 -13.35 -33.44 -23.33
CA PHE A 20 -13.23 -31.99 -23.18
C PHE A 20 -12.55 -31.61 -21.86
N ILE A 21 -12.89 -32.28 -20.76
CA ILE A 21 -12.21 -32.14 -19.46
C ILE A 21 -10.74 -32.54 -19.58
N TYR A 22 -10.45 -33.66 -20.25
CA TYR A 22 -9.07 -34.11 -20.47
C TYR A 22 -8.26 -33.09 -21.27
N VAL A 23 -8.83 -32.53 -22.35
CA VAL A 23 -8.18 -31.49 -23.15
C VAL A 23 -7.97 -30.21 -22.35
N ILE A 24 -8.93 -29.75 -21.54
CA ILE A 24 -8.75 -28.58 -20.66
C ILE A 24 -7.63 -28.83 -19.65
N VAL A 25 -7.57 -30.03 -19.05
CA VAL A 25 -6.52 -30.40 -18.09
C VAL A 25 -5.14 -30.46 -18.76
N GLU A 26 -5.06 -30.99 -19.98
CA GLU A 26 -3.79 -31.14 -20.70
C GLU A 26 -3.31 -29.81 -21.30
N VAL A 27 -4.22 -28.96 -21.77
CA VAL A 27 -3.92 -27.59 -22.19
C VAL A 27 -3.48 -26.75 -20.99
N SER A 28 -4.12 -26.92 -19.82
CA SER A 28 -3.69 -26.26 -18.58
C SER A 28 -2.30 -26.73 -18.11
N LYS A 29 -1.91 -27.98 -18.36
CA LYS A 29 -0.54 -28.48 -18.12
C LYS A 29 0.49 -27.90 -19.09
N SER A 30 0.10 -27.67 -20.35
CA SER A 30 1.02 -27.15 -21.38
C SER A 30 1.35 -25.66 -21.22
N GLY A 31 0.53 -24.89 -20.49
CA GLY A 31 0.75 -23.46 -20.22
C GLY A 31 1.79 -23.17 -19.13
N SER A 32 2.32 -24.19 -18.46
CA SER A 32 3.26 -24.05 -17.34
C SER A 32 4.48 -24.96 -17.53
N GLN A 33 5.33 -24.63 -18.49
CA GLN A 33 6.68 -25.20 -18.58
C GLN A 33 7.73 -24.12 -18.34
N GLU A 34 7.89 -23.70 -17.09
CA GLU A 34 9.21 -23.29 -16.60
C GLU A 34 9.93 -24.54 -16.07
N LYS A 35 11.10 -24.79 -16.66
CA LYS A 35 11.96 -25.92 -16.35
C LYS A 35 12.50 -25.80 -14.92
N ASN A 36 12.09 -26.69 -14.02
CA ASN A 36 12.92 -27.09 -12.87
C ASN A 36 12.60 -28.52 -12.40
N ALA A 37 13.65 -29.18 -11.94
CA ALA A 37 13.80 -30.63 -11.80
C ALA A 37 12.78 -31.33 -10.85
N LYS A 38 12.44 -32.58 -11.22
CA LYS A 38 11.63 -33.57 -10.46
C LYS A 38 10.20 -33.12 -10.16
N GLY A 39 9.30 -33.39 -11.10
CA GLY A 39 7.85 -33.19 -10.97
C GLY A 39 7.24 -34.03 -9.84
N ARG A 40 7.23 -33.49 -8.62
CA ARG A 40 6.24 -33.86 -7.60
C ARG A 40 5.06 -32.92 -7.78
N VAL A 41 3.88 -33.50 -8.01
CA VAL A 41 2.60 -32.77 -7.90
C VAL A 41 2.56 -32.16 -6.49
N ILE A 42 2.61 -30.83 -6.41
CA ILE A 42 2.48 -30.11 -5.14
C ILE A 42 1.00 -30.13 -4.79
N ILE A 43 0.58 -31.13 -4.03
CA ILE A 43 -0.74 -31.12 -3.40
C ILE A 43 -0.66 -30.11 -2.25
N PRO A 44 -1.49 -29.04 -2.26
CA PRO A 44 -1.54 -28.10 -1.15
C PRO A 44 -1.81 -28.88 0.15
N ARG A 45 -0.94 -28.71 1.15
CA ARG A 45 -1.13 -29.37 2.46
C ARG A 45 -2.37 -28.86 3.20
N SER A 46 -2.86 -27.68 2.85
CA SER A 46 -4.09 -27.10 3.37
C SER A 46 -5.29 -27.57 2.55
N LYS A 47 -6.38 -27.92 3.23
CA LYS A 47 -7.68 -28.14 2.58
C LYS A 47 -8.09 -26.85 1.88
N PHE A 48 -8.51 -26.95 0.61
CA PHE A 48 -9.03 -25.83 -0.17
C PHE A 48 -10.23 -25.17 0.55
N TRP A 49 -11.08 -25.99 1.16
CA TRP A 49 -12.15 -25.56 2.05
C TRP A 49 -11.70 -25.67 3.51
N ARG A 50 -11.55 -24.53 4.18
CA ARG A 50 -11.31 -24.47 5.63
C ARG A 50 -12.66 -24.28 6.33
N LYS A 51 -12.88 -25.02 7.42
CA LYS A 51 -14.07 -24.80 8.26
C LYS A 51 -14.02 -23.37 8.79
N TYR A 52 -15.15 -22.66 8.74
CA TYR A 52 -15.27 -21.31 9.30
C TYR A 52 -14.92 -21.36 10.79
N THR A 53 -13.80 -20.75 11.16
CA THR A 53 -13.39 -20.53 12.54
C THR A 53 -13.25 -19.03 12.74
N PRO A 54 -14.05 -18.43 13.65
CA PRO A 54 -13.91 -17.01 13.97
C PRO A 54 -12.51 -16.71 14.47
N HIS A 55 -11.94 -15.62 13.96
CA HIS A 55 -10.68 -15.10 14.48
C HIS A 55 -10.85 -14.55 15.90
N LYS A 56 -9.80 -14.64 16.71
CA LYS A 56 -9.82 -14.14 18.10
C LYS A 56 -9.45 -12.65 18.17
N ALA A 57 -8.42 -12.27 17.42
CA ALA A 57 -7.96 -10.89 17.37
C ALA A 57 -9.00 -9.97 16.72
N TYR A 58 -9.15 -8.77 17.27
CA TYR A 58 -10.21 -7.84 16.89
C TYR A 58 -10.16 -7.46 15.41
N TRP A 59 -9.00 -7.06 14.89
CA TRP A 59 -8.86 -6.65 13.48
C TRP A 59 -9.23 -7.79 12.54
N ASN A 60 -8.72 -9.00 12.78
CA ASN A 60 -9.01 -10.18 11.97
C ASN A 60 -10.50 -10.54 11.99
N LYS A 61 -11.14 -10.44 13.16
CA LYS A 61 -12.59 -10.66 13.32
C LYS A 61 -13.39 -9.63 12.51
N GLN A 62 -13.05 -8.35 12.58
CA GLN A 62 -13.75 -7.31 11.81
C GLN A 62 -13.49 -7.43 10.30
N GLN A 63 -12.26 -7.77 9.89
CA GLN A 63 -11.92 -7.98 8.49
C GLN A 63 -12.68 -9.19 7.91
N GLN A 64 -12.84 -10.26 8.69
CA GLN A 64 -13.65 -11.41 8.30
C GLN A 64 -15.14 -11.04 8.10
N LYS A 65 -15.71 -10.20 8.98
CA LYS A 65 -17.07 -9.66 8.78
C LYS A 65 -17.17 -8.83 7.50
N LEU A 66 -16.16 -7.99 7.22
CA LEU A 66 -16.09 -7.20 6.00
C LEU A 66 -16.00 -8.10 4.76
N GLU A 67 -15.22 -9.17 4.81
CA GLU A 67 -15.15 -10.14 3.71
C GLU A 67 -16.47 -10.86 3.46
N LEU A 68 -17.24 -11.19 4.51
CA LEU A 68 -18.56 -11.80 4.35
C LEU A 68 -19.57 -10.84 3.70
N LEU A 69 -19.44 -9.54 3.93
CA LEU A 69 -20.25 -8.52 3.24
C LEU A 69 -19.96 -8.44 1.75
N TYR A 70 -18.67 -8.38 1.39
CA TYR A 70 -18.25 -8.12 0.02
C TYR A 70 -18.16 -9.39 -0.84
N ASN A 71 -18.30 -10.60 -0.26
CA ASN A 71 -18.25 -11.86 -0.97
C ASN A 71 -19.57 -12.64 -0.86
N PRO A 72 -20.49 -12.52 -1.85
CA PRO A 72 -21.81 -13.17 -1.80
C PRO A 72 -21.73 -14.70 -1.69
N ILE A 73 -20.67 -15.31 -2.23
CA ILE A 73 -20.42 -16.75 -2.13
C ILE A 73 -20.16 -17.17 -0.67
N LEU A 74 -19.40 -16.38 0.09
CA LEU A 74 -19.12 -16.67 1.50
C LEU A 74 -20.36 -16.43 2.36
N THR A 75 -21.16 -15.40 2.04
CA THR A 75 -22.44 -15.14 2.71
C THR A 75 -23.39 -16.34 2.59
N LEU A 76 -23.53 -16.89 1.38
CA LEU A 76 -24.36 -18.08 1.09
C LEU A 76 -23.89 -19.34 1.85
N LEU A 77 -22.58 -19.49 2.06
CA LEU A 77 -22.01 -20.63 2.78
C LEU A 77 -22.08 -20.49 4.31
N SER A 78 -22.27 -19.27 4.82
CA SER A 78 -22.20 -18.96 6.25
C SER A 78 -23.53 -19.13 7.02
N ASN A 79 -24.66 -19.40 6.36
CA ASN A 79 -26.00 -19.49 6.98
C ASN A 79 -26.32 -18.28 7.89
N MET A 80 -25.84 -17.07 7.56
CA MET A 80 -26.12 -15.86 8.33
C MET A 80 -27.60 -15.48 8.30
N THR A 81 -28.13 -15.04 9.44
CA THR A 81 -29.53 -14.64 9.60
C THR A 81 -29.81 -13.24 9.02
N VAL A 82 -31.07 -12.96 8.67
CA VAL A 82 -31.48 -11.68 8.04
C VAL A 82 -31.23 -10.46 8.95
N GLU A 83 -31.27 -10.63 10.28
CA GLU A 83 -30.96 -9.58 11.25
C GLU A 83 -29.46 -9.23 11.31
N GLU A 84 -28.58 -10.23 11.15
CA GLU A 84 -27.12 -10.00 11.07
C GLU A 84 -26.74 -9.21 9.80
N ASN A 85 -27.50 -9.37 8.71
CA ASN A 85 -27.30 -8.59 7.48
C ASN A 85 -27.76 -7.12 7.60
N LEU A 86 -28.75 -6.82 8.44
CA LEU A 86 -29.29 -5.46 8.61
C LEU A 86 -28.38 -4.55 9.46
N VAL A 87 -27.76 -5.10 10.50
CA VAL A 87 -26.78 -4.37 11.35
C VAL A 87 -25.49 -4.06 10.60
N LEU A 88 -25.14 -4.91 9.63
CA LEU A 88 -23.94 -4.79 8.81
C LEU A 88 -24.07 -3.77 7.67
N ASN A 89 -25.30 -3.41 7.25
CA ASN A 89 -25.53 -2.59 6.06
C ASN A 89 -25.60 -1.07 6.31
N SER A 90 -25.78 -0.57 7.55
CA SER A 90 -26.06 0.86 7.77
C SER A 90 -24.91 1.71 8.34
N SER A 91 -23.83 1.12 8.89
CA SER A 91 -22.83 1.89 9.67
C SER A 91 -21.35 1.50 9.45
N VAL A 92 -21.04 0.58 8.54
CA VAL A 92 -19.74 -0.14 8.57
C VAL A 92 -18.53 0.65 8.05
N LEU A 93 -18.69 1.69 7.22
CA LEU A 93 -17.52 2.30 6.54
C LEU A 93 -17.27 3.79 6.77
N ASN A 94 -18.19 4.52 7.39
CA ASN A 94 -18.10 6.00 7.45
C ASN A 94 -18.48 6.61 8.81
N SER A 95 -18.66 5.81 9.86
CA SER A 95 -18.90 6.35 11.21
C SER A 95 -17.61 6.97 11.76
N CYS A 96 -17.70 8.22 12.18
CA CYS A 96 -16.61 8.95 12.85
C CYS A 96 -16.84 9.15 14.34
N ASP A 97 -17.97 8.67 14.87
CA ASP A 97 -18.18 8.53 16.31
C ASP A 97 -17.35 7.36 16.87
N PRO A 98 -16.86 7.45 18.12
CA PRO A 98 -16.14 6.36 18.77
C PRO A 98 -17.00 5.10 18.83
N ASP A 99 -16.48 3.96 18.40
CA ASP A 99 -17.22 2.68 18.43
C ASP A 99 -17.36 2.19 19.89
N PRO A 100 -18.58 2.22 20.47
CA PRO A 100 -18.78 1.90 21.89
C PRO A 100 -18.60 0.41 22.20
N TRP A 101 -18.55 -0.46 21.18
CA TRP A 101 -18.42 -1.91 21.36
C TRP A 101 -16.97 -2.36 21.49
N VAL A 102 -16.01 -1.57 21.01
CA VAL A 102 -14.57 -1.88 21.02
C VAL A 102 -14.07 -2.28 22.42
N PRO A 103 -14.36 -1.54 23.51
CA PRO A 103 -13.89 -1.91 24.85
C PRO A 103 -14.38 -3.28 25.34
N SER A 104 -15.52 -3.75 24.81
CA SER A 104 -16.10 -5.06 25.15
C SER A 104 -15.60 -6.19 24.25
N GLU A 105 -15.26 -5.90 22.98
CA GLU A 105 -14.77 -6.89 22.03
C GLU A 105 -13.26 -7.14 22.12
N VAL A 106 -12.49 -6.21 22.69
CA VAL A 106 -11.03 -6.31 22.84
C VAL A 106 -10.68 -6.64 24.29
N SER A 107 -10.24 -7.88 24.54
CA SER A 107 -10.09 -8.46 25.88
C SER A 107 -9.19 -7.67 26.84
N ASP A 108 -8.19 -6.95 26.32
CA ASP A 108 -7.19 -6.22 27.10
C ASP A 108 -7.24 -4.69 26.87
N PHE A 109 -8.35 -4.18 26.32
CA PHE A 109 -8.51 -2.78 25.90
C PHE A 109 -8.05 -1.75 26.93
N ALA A 110 -8.45 -1.92 28.20
CA ALA A 110 -8.10 -1.00 29.27
C ALA A 110 -6.58 -0.86 29.48
N SER A 111 -5.82 -1.93 29.21
CA SER A 111 -4.37 -1.99 29.37
C SER A 111 -3.58 -1.58 28.13
N LEU A 112 -4.26 -1.35 27.00
CA LEU A 112 -3.62 -0.94 25.76
C LEU A 112 -3.08 0.49 25.87
N PRO A 113 -1.94 0.80 25.23
CA PRO A 113 -1.50 2.18 25.05
C PRO A 113 -2.54 3.03 24.32
N ASP A 114 -2.62 4.33 24.60
CA ASP A 114 -3.68 5.20 24.10
C ASP A 114 -3.75 5.26 22.57
N ARG A 115 -2.60 5.21 21.88
CA ARG A 115 -2.54 5.09 20.41
C ARG A 115 -3.36 3.92 19.85
N PHE A 116 -3.44 2.80 20.57
CA PHE A 116 -4.27 1.66 20.17
C PHE A 116 -5.74 1.89 20.48
N LYS A 117 -6.05 2.49 21.63
CA LYS A 117 -7.44 2.83 22.00
C LYS A 117 -8.04 3.75 20.96
N ASP A 118 -7.35 4.84 20.63
CA ASP A 118 -7.75 5.79 19.59
C ASP A 118 -7.94 5.08 18.24
N PHE A 119 -6.93 4.31 17.80
CA PHE A 119 -6.99 3.59 16.53
C PHE A 119 -8.20 2.64 16.43
N LEU A 120 -8.50 1.89 17.49
CA LEU A 120 -9.60 0.92 17.49
C LEU A 120 -10.96 1.62 17.54
N LEU A 121 -11.11 2.68 18.36
CA LEU A 121 -12.35 3.44 18.49
C LEU A 121 -12.77 4.12 17.19
N TYR A 122 -11.80 4.62 16.41
CA TYR A 122 -12.04 5.35 15.16
C TYR A 122 -11.68 4.57 13.91
N LEU A 123 -11.53 3.24 14.00
CA LEU A 123 -11.08 2.35 12.90
C LEU A 123 -11.88 2.54 11.60
N ARG A 124 -13.17 2.89 11.72
CA ARG A 124 -14.12 3.03 10.62
C ARG A 124 -14.19 4.45 10.04
N CYS A 125 -13.54 5.44 10.65
CA CYS A 125 -13.56 6.82 10.16
C CYS A 125 -12.47 7.02 9.11
N ARG A 126 -12.87 7.21 7.85
CA ARG A 126 -11.94 7.32 6.70
C ARG A 126 -12.20 8.52 5.80
N ASN A 127 -13.21 9.31 6.13
CA ASN A 127 -13.65 10.45 5.34
C ASN A 127 -13.29 11.73 6.08
N TYR A 128 -12.13 12.26 5.73
CA TYR A 128 -11.64 13.54 6.23
C TYR A 128 -11.55 14.53 5.07
N SER A 129 -11.96 15.77 5.32
CA SER A 129 -11.93 16.82 4.32
C SER A 129 -10.50 17.20 3.94
N LEU A 130 -10.25 17.41 2.65
CA LEU A 130 -9.02 18.03 2.16
C LEU A 130 -9.11 19.55 2.40
N LEU A 131 -8.22 20.08 3.22
CA LEU A 131 -8.18 21.48 3.63
C LEU A 131 -7.33 22.33 2.69
N MET A 132 -6.21 21.77 2.21
CA MET A 132 -5.37 22.40 1.20
C MET A 132 -5.19 21.42 0.05
N ASP A 133 -5.62 21.82 -1.14
CA ASP A 133 -5.55 21.04 -2.37
C ASP A 133 -4.68 21.74 -3.42
N GLN A 134 -4.18 20.96 -4.38
CA GLN A 134 -3.43 21.42 -5.54
C GLN A 134 -4.12 20.90 -6.82
N PRO A 135 -5.34 21.39 -7.15
CA PRO A 135 -6.18 20.80 -8.20
C PRO A 135 -5.54 20.85 -9.59
N ASN A 136 -4.62 21.80 -9.81
CA ASN A 136 -3.91 21.93 -11.08
C ASN A 136 -2.64 21.08 -11.18
N LYS A 137 -2.25 20.33 -10.14
CA LYS A 137 -0.97 19.59 -10.11
C LYS A 137 -0.85 18.58 -11.24
N CYS A 138 -1.96 17.88 -11.56
CA CYS A 138 -2.02 16.87 -12.60
C CYS A 138 -2.84 17.31 -13.83
N LYS A 139 -3.01 18.62 -14.05
CA LYS A 139 -3.65 19.15 -15.26
C LYS A 139 -2.99 18.65 -16.55
N HIS A 140 -1.66 18.48 -16.50
CA HIS A 140 -0.90 17.72 -17.49
C HIS A 140 -0.54 16.37 -16.89
N LYS A 141 -0.75 15.30 -17.66
CA LYS A 141 -0.56 13.91 -17.23
C LYS A 141 0.90 13.67 -16.81
N PRO A 142 1.19 13.49 -15.51
CA PRO A 142 2.56 13.28 -15.07
C PRO A 142 3.04 11.89 -15.50
N PHE A 143 4.29 11.81 -15.95
CA PHE A 143 4.97 10.52 -16.10
C PHE A 143 5.28 9.92 -14.72
N LEU A 144 5.72 10.75 -13.78
CA LEU A 144 6.01 10.35 -12.40
C LEU A 144 5.42 11.37 -11.42
N LEU A 145 4.65 10.88 -10.45
CA LEU A 145 4.24 11.65 -9.27
C LEU A 145 5.07 11.23 -8.07
N LEU A 146 5.78 12.18 -7.47
CA LEU A 146 6.47 12.02 -6.20
C LEU A 146 5.50 12.41 -5.07
N ALA A 147 5.05 11.43 -4.29
CA ALA A 147 4.13 11.62 -3.19
C ALA A 147 4.84 11.35 -1.85
N ILE A 148 5.15 12.42 -1.11
CA ILE A 148 6.06 12.35 0.03
C ILE A 148 5.31 12.55 1.34
N LYS A 149 5.35 11.57 2.23
CA LYS A 149 4.79 11.67 3.58
C LYS A 149 5.60 12.68 4.39
N SER A 150 4.95 13.68 4.97
CA SER A 150 5.59 14.70 5.81
C SER A 150 4.70 15.09 7.00
N LEU A 151 5.25 15.85 7.94
CA LEU A 151 4.53 16.48 9.06
C LEU A 151 4.66 18.00 8.96
N THR A 152 3.68 18.75 9.48
CA THR A 152 3.67 20.22 9.44
C THR A 152 5.02 20.87 9.78
N PRO A 153 5.75 20.48 10.86
CA PRO A 153 7.00 21.13 11.25
C PRO A 153 8.20 20.87 10.34
N HIS A 154 8.13 19.90 9.42
CA HIS A 154 9.26 19.45 8.59
C HIS A 154 9.54 20.36 7.36
N PHE A 155 9.53 21.68 7.55
CA PHE A 155 9.77 22.66 6.49
C PHE A 155 11.15 22.47 5.82
N ASP A 156 12.19 22.20 6.63
CA ASP A 156 13.56 21.99 6.17
C ASP A 156 13.71 20.74 5.29
N ARG A 157 13.06 19.64 5.69
CA ARG A 157 13.02 18.40 4.90
C ARG A 157 12.33 18.63 3.57
N ARG A 158 11.13 19.21 3.59
CA ARG A 158 10.38 19.51 2.35
C ARG A 158 11.20 20.41 1.44
N GLN A 159 11.78 21.48 1.96
CA GLN A 159 12.58 22.41 1.17
C GLN A 159 13.81 21.74 0.55
N ALA A 160 14.57 20.95 1.31
CA ALA A 160 15.70 20.20 0.77
C ALA A 160 15.29 19.23 -0.34
N ILE A 161 14.12 18.59 -0.22
CA ILE A 161 13.57 17.74 -1.27
C ILE A 161 13.23 18.57 -2.52
N ARG A 162 12.64 19.76 -2.39
CA ARG A 162 12.37 20.66 -3.53
C ARG A 162 13.63 21.06 -4.28
N GLU A 163 14.71 21.34 -3.55
CA GLU A 163 16.00 21.79 -4.08
C GLU A 163 16.89 20.66 -4.60
N SER A 164 16.54 19.41 -4.30
CA SER A 164 17.33 18.24 -4.65
C SER A 164 16.53 17.25 -5.50
N TRP A 165 16.42 16.01 -5.04
CA TRP A 165 15.86 14.88 -5.79
C TRP A 165 14.37 15.02 -6.10
N GLY A 166 13.64 15.82 -5.33
CA GLY A 166 12.21 16.00 -5.51
C GLY A 166 11.85 16.98 -6.61
N LYS A 167 12.82 17.69 -7.22
CA LYS A 167 12.59 18.78 -8.17
C LYS A 167 11.59 18.40 -9.28
N GLU A 168 10.62 19.27 -9.56
CA GLU A 168 9.69 19.05 -10.67
C GLU A 168 10.43 19.21 -12.00
N ILE A 169 10.11 18.35 -12.96
CA ILE A 169 10.76 18.31 -14.28
C ILE A 169 9.67 18.33 -15.35
N THR A 170 9.88 19.10 -16.40
CA THR A 170 9.06 19.03 -17.62
C THR A 170 10.02 19.09 -18.79
N SER A 171 10.34 17.92 -19.36
CA SER A 171 11.31 17.78 -20.45
C SER A 171 10.85 16.70 -21.43
N GLY A 172 10.51 17.11 -22.65
CA GLY A 172 9.89 16.23 -23.65
C GLY A 172 8.63 15.55 -23.10
N ASP A 173 8.56 14.23 -23.25
CA ASP A 173 7.44 13.41 -22.76
C ASP A 173 7.53 13.07 -21.26
N VAL A 174 8.58 13.50 -20.57
CA VAL A 174 8.78 13.22 -19.14
C VAL A 174 8.37 14.42 -18.31
N THR A 175 7.27 14.24 -17.59
CA THR A 175 6.79 15.20 -16.59
C THR A 175 6.87 14.57 -15.19
N VAL A 176 7.64 15.19 -14.29
CA VAL A 176 7.73 14.81 -12.88
C VAL A 176 7.05 15.89 -12.03
N LYS A 177 6.07 15.48 -11.24
CA LYS A 177 5.33 16.34 -10.32
C LYS A 177 5.51 15.88 -8.88
N ARG A 178 5.36 16.80 -7.93
CA ARG A 178 5.54 16.52 -6.50
C ARG A 178 4.35 16.99 -5.67
N VAL A 179 4.00 16.19 -4.67
CA VAL A 179 3.08 16.56 -3.58
C VAL A 179 3.61 16.04 -2.24
N PHE A 180 3.44 16.83 -1.19
CA PHE A 180 3.65 16.42 0.19
C PHE A 180 2.31 16.10 0.86
N LEU A 181 2.27 15.00 1.62
CA LEU A 181 1.08 14.45 2.24
C LEU A 181 1.10 14.71 3.75
N LEU A 182 0.20 15.57 4.22
CA LEU A 182 0.12 16.02 5.61
C LEU A 182 -1.28 15.78 6.19
N GLY A 183 -1.32 15.52 7.49
CA GLY A 183 -2.50 15.75 8.33
C GLY A 183 -2.26 16.89 9.32
N GLN A 184 -3.24 17.12 10.19
CA GLN A 184 -3.17 18.08 11.28
C GLN A 184 -2.21 17.63 12.37
N THR A 185 -1.42 18.57 12.89
CA THR A 185 -0.55 18.39 14.06
C THR A 185 -1.07 19.29 15.17
N PRO A 186 -2.08 18.85 15.93
CA PRO A 186 -2.87 19.76 16.74
C PRO A 186 -2.20 20.02 18.11
N PRO A 187 -2.57 21.10 18.82
CA PRO A 187 -1.91 21.49 20.09
C PRO A 187 -2.03 20.43 21.20
N GLU A 188 -3.06 19.59 21.18
CA GLU A 188 -3.26 18.50 22.14
C GLU A 188 -2.11 17.47 22.12
N ASP A 189 -1.38 17.41 20.99
CA ASP A 189 -0.20 16.58 20.80
C ASP A 189 1.11 17.31 21.13
N ASN A 190 1.04 18.51 21.71
CA ASN A 190 2.16 19.40 22.03
C ASN A 190 2.92 19.93 20.79
N PHE A 191 2.24 20.02 19.64
CA PHE A 191 2.80 20.71 18.49
C PHE A 191 2.59 22.22 18.61
N PRO A 192 3.56 23.05 18.18
CA PRO A 192 3.34 24.48 18.04
C PRO A 192 2.34 24.76 16.92
N ASP A 193 1.60 25.86 17.03
CA ASP A 193 0.75 26.34 15.94
C ASP A 193 1.63 26.88 14.80
N LEU A 194 1.60 26.17 13.67
CA LEU A 194 2.33 26.46 12.45
C LEU A 194 1.37 26.62 11.26
N SER A 195 0.08 26.83 11.52
CA SER A 195 -0.99 26.88 10.51
C SER A 195 -0.77 27.97 9.45
N ASP A 196 -0.38 29.17 9.86
CA ASP A 196 -0.07 30.26 8.94
C ASP A 196 1.19 29.98 8.10
N MET A 197 2.20 29.35 8.69
CA MET A 197 3.44 28.99 7.98
C MET A 197 3.19 27.92 6.93
N ILE A 198 2.38 26.89 7.23
CA ILE A 198 2.06 25.84 6.25
C ILE A 198 1.16 26.38 5.13
N LYS A 199 0.27 27.33 5.44
CA LYS A 199 -0.53 28.02 4.42
C LYS A 199 0.36 28.83 3.48
N PHE A 200 1.29 29.63 4.02
CA PHE A 200 2.26 30.38 3.23
C PHE A 200 3.13 29.47 2.36
N GLU A 201 3.60 28.34 2.91
CA GLU A 201 4.38 27.35 2.16
C GLU A 201 3.56 26.76 1.00
N SER A 202 2.29 26.41 1.25
CA SER A 202 1.37 25.87 0.25
C SER A 202 1.09 26.86 -0.88
N GLU A 203 0.85 28.13 -0.56
CA GLU A 203 0.64 29.21 -1.54
C GLU A 203 1.89 29.47 -2.38
N THR A 204 3.06 29.38 -1.77
CA THR A 204 4.36 29.65 -2.43
C THR A 204 4.78 28.50 -3.35
N HIS A 205 4.66 27.25 -2.91
CA HIS A 205 5.22 26.09 -3.61
C HIS A 205 4.18 25.23 -4.34
N GLN A 206 2.89 25.40 -4.04
CA GLN A 206 1.77 24.71 -4.69
C GLN A 206 1.94 23.18 -4.72
N ASP A 207 2.49 22.60 -3.64
CA ASP A 207 2.82 21.17 -3.54
C ASP A 207 2.42 20.52 -2.21
N ILE A 208 1.54 21.16 -1.43
CA ILE A 208 1.04 20.63 -0.16
C ILE A 208 -0.39 20.11 -0.32
N LEU A 209 -0.62 18.85 0.10
CA LEU A 209 -1.94 18.29 0.34
C LEU A 209 -2.12 18.09 1.85
N LEU A 210 -3.10 18.76 2.44
CA LEU A 210 -3.36 18.74 3.88
C LEU A 210 -4.79 18.30 4.16
N TRP A 211 -4.96 17.16 4.84
CA TRP A 211 -6.29 16.67 5.25
C TRP A 211 -6.57 16.95 6.72
N ASN A 212 -7.86 17.04 7.06
CA ASN A 212 -8.34 17.34 8.39
C ASN A 212 -8.37 16.12 9.35
N TYR A 213 -7.28 15.37 9.44
CA TYR A 213 -7.15 14.26 10.40
C TYR A 213 -5.90 14.44 11.26
N ARG A 214 -5.89 13.91 12.49
CA ARG A 214 -4.72 13.96 13.39
C ARG A 214 -3.58 13.09 12.86
N ASP A 215 -2.46 13.71 12.49
CA ASP A 215 -1.32 13.06 11.84
C ASP A 215 -0.43 12.33 12.85
N THR A 216 -0.72 11.05 13.05
CA THR A 216 0.02 10.17 13.95
C THR A 216 0.57 8.97 13.19
N PHE A 217 1.53 8.27 13.81
CA PHE A 217 2.12 7.07 13.22
C PHE A 217 1.06 6.00 12.86
N PHE A 218 0.03 5.78 13.67
CA PHE A 218 -1.03 4.80 13.38
C PHE A 218 -2.04 5.29 12.33
N ASN A 219 -2.09 6.60 12.06
CA ASN A 219 -2.91 7.20 11.01
C ASN A 219 -2.17 7.34 9.69
N LEU A 220 -0.93 6.86 9.56
CA LEU A 220 -0.23 6.83 8.26
C LEU A 220 -0.99 5.98 7.22
N THR A 221 -1.73 4.97 7.66
CA THR A 221 -2.61 4.20 6.78
C THR A 221 -3.79 5.03 6.28
N LEU A 222 -4.33 5.91 7.12
CA LEU A 222 -5.36 6.85 6.69
C LEU A 222 -4.79 7.87 5.69
N LYS A 223 -3.56 8.34 5.90
CA LYS A 223 -2.81 9.17 4.92
C LYS A 223 -2.72 8.46 3.57
N GLU A 224 -2.43 7.16 3.55
CA GLU A 224 -2.40 6.36 2.32
C GLU A 224 -3.76 6.30 1.63
N VAL A 225 -4.83 5.99 2.36
CA VAL A 225 -6.19 5.90 1.79
C VAL A 225 -6.64 7.24 1.22
N LEU A 226 -6.41 8.34 1.94
CA LEU A 226 -6.77 9.69 1.49
C LEU A 226 -5.97 10.10 0.25
N PHE A 227 -4.69 9.74 0.20
CA PHE A 227 -3.85 9.97 -0.98
C PHE A 227 -4.34 9.17 -2.20
N LEU A 228 -4.65 7.88 -2.06
CA LEU A 228 -5.19 7.06 -3.15
C LEU A 228 -6.53 7.60 -3.67
N LYS A 229 -7.41 8.09 -2.77
CA LYS A 229 -8.64 8.80 -3.14
C LYS A 229 -8.36 10.08 -3.93
N TRP A 230 -7.35 10.86 -3.53
CA TRP A 230 -6.94 12.06 -4.27
C TRP A 230 -6.36 11.72 -5.65
N VAL A 231 -5.53 10.68 -5.77
CA VAL A 231 -5.04 10.20 -7.06
C VAL A 231 -6.21 9.82 -7.96
N SER A 232 -7.18 9.05 -7.44
CA SER A 232 -8.34 8.62 -8.22
C SER A 232 -9.23 9.77 -8.70
N SER A 233 -9.29 10.89 -7.97
CA SER A 233 -10.18 12.02 -8.30
C SER A 233 -9.48 13.14 -9.06
N SER A 234 -8.19 13.37 -8.78
CA SER A 234 -7.46 14.56 -9.22
C SER A 234 -6.23 14.25 -10.08
N CYS A 235 -5.76 12.99 -10.10
CA CYS A 235 -4.54 12.60 -10.80
C CYS A 235 -4.62 11.21 -11.45
N ALA A 236 -5.81 10.81 -11.94
CA ALA A 236 -6.07 9.43 -12.36
C ALA A 236 -5.25 8.96 -13.58
N ASP A 237 -4.74 9.91 -14.38
CA ASP A 237 -3.95 9.66 -15.60
C ASP A 237 -2.43 9.57 -15.36
N VAL A 238 -1.97 9.61 -14.10
CA VAL A 238 -0.55 9.48 -13.77
C VAL A 238 -0.01 8.11 -14.22
N GLN A 239 1.19 8.05 -14.82
CA GLN A 239 1.75 6.77 -15.26
C GLN A 239 2.40 6.00 -14.11
N PHE A 240 3.21 6.67 -13.29
CA PHE A 240 3.90 6.06 -12.16
C PHE A 240 3.86 6.97 -10.93
N ILE A 241 3.88 6.34 -9.75
CA ILE A 241 3.89 7.01 -8.46
C ILE A 241 5.06 6.46 -7.66
N PHE A 242 5.93 7.35 -7.20
CA PHE A 242 6.84 7.06 -6.12
C PHE A 242 6.23 7.60 -4.83
N LYS A 243 6.02 6.72 -3.85
CA LYS A 243 5.63 7.10 -2.49
C LYS A 243 6.83 6.91 -1.57
N GLY A 244 7.14 7.92 -0.75
CA GLY A 244 8.25 7.83 0.19
C GLY A 244 8.09 8.72 1.43
N ASP A 245 9.03 8.59 2.36
CA ASP A 245 9.16 9.43 3.54
C ASP A 245 10.01 10.68 3.25
N ASP A 246 9.95 11.69 4.12
CA ASP A 246 10.69 12.96 3.94
C ASP A 246 12.12 12.95 4.48
N ASP A 247 12.62 11.81 4.96
CA ASP A 247 13.99 11.58 5.43
C ASP A 247 14.76 10.55 4.59
N VAL A 248 14.36 10.33 3.35
CA VAL A 248 15.10 9.49 2.39
C VAL A 248 15.78 10.34 1.33
N PHE A 249 16.90 9.84 0.81
CA PHE A 249 17.44 10.33 -0.45
C PHE A 249 16.98 9.43 -1.59
N VAL A 250 16.48 10.04 -2.66
CA VAL A 250 16.01 9.33 -3.86
C VAL A 250 16.90 9.70 -5.05
N ASN A 251 17.37 8.72 -5.81
CA ASN A 251 18.00 8.98 -7.09
C ASN A 251 16.90 8.98 -8.18
N THR A 252 16.25 10.13 -8.35
CA THR A 252 15.13 10.27 -9.29
C THR A 252 15.53 9.99 -10.73
N HIS A 253 16.79 10.26 -11.12
CA HIS A 253 17.30 9.90 -12.45
C HIS A 253 17.28 8.38 -12.67
N GLN A 254 17.79 7.62 -11.71
CA GLN A 254 17.74 6.15 -11.78
C GLN A 254 16.33 5.59 -11.78
N ILE A 255 15.40 6.22 -11.07
CA ILE A 255 13.98 5.84 -11.14
C ILE A 255 13.44 6.07 -12.56
N LEU A 256 13.71 7.23 -13.16
CA LEU A 256 13.23 7.54 -14.50
C LEU A 256 13.81 6.58 -15.55
N ASP A 257 15.11 6.26 -15.47
CA ASP A 257 15.76 5.33 -16.39
C ASP A 257 15.22 3.91 -16.24
N TYR A 258 15.00 3.47 -15.00
CA TYR A 258 14.34 2.19 -14.72
C TYR A 258 12.93 2.14 -15.32
N LEU A 259 12.09 3.16 -15.10
CA LEU A 259 10.72 3.20 -15.61
C LEU A 259 10.66 3.16 -17.14
N LYS A 260 11.57 3.88 -17.83
CA LYS A 260 11.67 3.87 -19.29
C LYS A 260 12.12 2.52 -19.86
N SER A 261 12.83 1.72 -19.07
CA SER A 261 13.30 0.39 -19.48
C SER A 261 12.22 -0.70 -19.39
N LEU A 262 11.08 -0.42 -18.75
CA LEU A 262 10.01 -1.40 -18.54
C LEU A 262 9.27 -1.73 -19.83
N SER A 263 8.92 -3.00 -20.00
CA SER A 263 7.91 -3.40 -20.98
C SER A 263 6.52 -2.91 -20.56
N LYS A 264 5.62 -2.72 -21.53
CA LYS A 264 4.23 -2.27 -21.27
C LYS A 264 3.50 -3.19 -20.29
N ASP A 265 3.68 -4.51 -20.41
CA ASP A 265 3.03 -5.48 -19.53
C ASP A 265 3.54 -5.36 -18.09
N LYS A 266 4.86 -5.19 -17.90
CA LYS A 266 5.44 -5.02 -16.56
C LYS A 266 5.08 -3.66 -15.96
N ALA A 267 4.97 -2.62 -16.78
CA ALA A 267 4.60 -1.28 -16.33
C ALA A 267 3.20 -1.22 -15.70
N LYS A 268 2.24 -2.00 -16.22
CA LYS A 268 0.83 -1.92 -15.79
C LYS A 268 0.61 -2.34 -14.34
N ASP A 269 1.22 -3.43 -13.90
CA ASP A 269 1.08 -3.98 -12.55
C ASP A 269 2.31 -3.73 -11.67
N LEU A 270 3.15 -2.75 -12.04
CA LEU A 270 4.38 -2.45 -11.33
C LEU A 270 4.08 -2.11 -9.86
N PHE A 271 4.74 -2.84 -8.95
CA PHE A 271 4.90 -2.45 -7.55
C PHE A 271 6.24 -2.98 -7.05
N ILE A 272 7.19 -2.09 -6.78
CA ILE A 272 8.54 -2.45 -6.36
C ILE A 272 9.01 -1.66 -5.14
N GLY A 273 9.88 -2.28 -4.35
CA GLY A 273 10.53 -1.65 -3.20
C GLY A 273 11.48 -2.62 -2.49
N ASP A 274 11.84 -2.33 -1.24
CA ASP A 274 12.47 -3.34 -0.39
C ASP A 274 11.41 -4.22 0.24
N VAL A 275 11.15 -5.35 -0.42
CA VAL A 275 10.08 -6.28 -0.02
C VAL A 275 10.53 -7.19 1.10
N ILE A 276 9.73 -7.21 2.16
CA ILE A 276 9.83 -8.10 3.31
C ILE A 276 8.81 -9.23 3.12
N LYS A 277 9.27 -10.47 3.30
CA LYS A 277 8.46 -11.70 3.22
C LYS A 277 8.51 -12.43 4.56
N ASP A 278 7.52 -13.29 4.80
CA ASP A 278 7.45 -14.16 5.98
C ASP A 278 7.54 -13.39 7.32
N ALA A 279 7.08 -12.14 7.31
CA ALA A 279 7.05 -11.29 8.50
C ALA A 279 5.77 -11.50 9.32
N GLY A 280 5.80 -11.03 10.56
CA GLY A 280 4.65 -11.00 11.44
C GLY A 280 4.72 -9.82 12.40
N PRO A 281 3.64 -9.59 13.15
CA PRO A 281 3.57 -8.53 14.16
C PRO A 281 4.64 -8.69 15.23
N HIS A 282 5.35 -7.61 15.54
CA HIS A 282 6.25 -7.58 16.69
C HIS A 282 5.44 -7.63 17.98
N ARG A 283 5.75 -8.57 18.87
CA ARG A 283 5.01 -8.78 20.13
C ARG A 283 5.67 -8.15 21.36
N GLU A 284 6.86 -7.58 21.20
CA GLU A 284 7.56 -6.90 22.28
C GLU A 284 7.06 -5.45 22.41
N LYS A 285 6.49 -5.11 23.57
CA LYS A 285 5.86 -3.79 23.85
C LYS A 285 6.77 -2.57 23.64
N LYS A 286 8.10 -2.77 23.75
CA LYS A 286 9.10 -1.71 23.61
C LYS A 286 9.42 -1.34 22.16
N LEU A 287 9.05 -2.20 21.20
CA LEU A 287 9.34 -1.96 19.79
C LEU A 287 8.39 -0.93 19.19
N LYS A 288 8.92 -0.07 18.31
CA LYS A 288 8.15 0.98 17.60
C LYS A 288 6.89 0.41 16.94
N TYR A 289 7.05 -0.74 16.26
CA TYR A 289 6.02 -1.44 15.49
C TYR A 289 5.37 -2.59 16.28
N TYR A 290 5.34 -2.51 17.62
CA TYR A 290 4.61 -3.46 18.48
C TYR A 290 3.14 -3.54 18.05
N ILE A 291 2.58 -4.75 17.97
CA ILE A 291 1.15 -5.02 17.79
C ILE A 291 0.70 -6.13 18.76
N PRO A 292 -0.29 -5.89 19.64
CA PRO A 292 -0.84 -6.90 20.56
C PRO A 292 -1.52 -8.07 19.83
N GLU A 293 -1.52 -9.25 20.45
CA GLU A 293 -2.23 -10.42 19.93
C GLU A 293 -3.75 -10.22 19.91
N SER A 294 -4.29 -9.45 20.86
CA SER A 294 -5.71 -9.07 20.90
C SER A 294 -6.13 -8.18 19.72
N VAL A 295 -5.18 -7.45 19.12
CA VAL A 295 -5.43 -6.54 18.00
C VAL A 295 -5.30 -7.27 16.67
N TYR A 296 -4.21 -8.00 16.45
CA TYR A 296 -3.97 -8.74 15.20
C TYR A 296 -3.30 -10.10 15.45
N GLU A 297 -3.78 -11.13 14.77
CA GLU A 297 -3.20 -12.49 14.74
C GLU A 297 -2.81 -12.94 13.33
N GLY A 298 -1.88 -13.89 13.24
CA GLY A 298 -1.35 -14.40 11.98
C GLY A 298 -0.10 -13.65 11.48
N SER A 299 0.31 -13.99 10.26
CA SER A 299 1.46 -13.41 9.58
C SER A 299 1.05 -12.20 8.73
N TYR A 300 2.01 -11.38 8.33
CA TYR A 300 1.79 -10.33 7.34
C TYR A 300 1.92 -10.87 5.92
N PRO A 301 1.15 -10.31 4.96
CA PRO A 301 1.42 -10.54 3.54
C PRO A 301 2.78 -9.93 3.16
N PRO A 302 3.37 -10.33 2.02
CA PRO A 302 4.53 -9.60 1.48
C PRO A 302 4.21 -8.12 1.30
N TYR A 303 5.09 -7.25 1.79
CA TYR A 303 4.93 -5.79 1.68
C TYR A 303 6.29 -5.14 1.42
N ALA A 304 6.29 -3.99 0.72
CA ALA A 304 7.47 -3.13 0.65
C ALA A 304 7.39 -2.10 1.77
N GLY A 305 8.48 -1.88 2.50
CA GLY A 305 8.48 -0.87 3.56
C GLY A 305 9.84 -0.19 3.77
N GLY A 306 9.91 0.70 4.75
CA GLY A 306 11.19 1.25 5.26
C GLY A 306 11.75 2.48 4.55
N GLY A 307 10.91 3.25 3.83
CA GLY A 307 11.30 4.56 3.31
C GLY A 307 10.62 4.97 2.00
N GLY A 308 10.26 3.99 1.16
CA GLY A 308 9.49 4.27 -0.05
C GLY A 308 9.41 3.09 -1.02
N PHE A 309 8.50 3.20 -1.98
CA PHE A 309 8.22 2.22 -3.02
C PHE A 309 7.69 2.90 -4.28
N LEU A 310 7.77 2.20 -5.41
CA LEU A 310 7.42 2.70 -6.75
C LEU A 310 6.38 1.79 -7.38
N TYR A 311 5.31 2.37 -7.95
CA TYR A 311 4.21 1.62 -8.55
C TYR A 311 3.54 2.38 -9.69
N SER A 312 2.69 1.69 -10.45
CA SER A 312 1.95 2.30 -11.57
C SER A 312 0.71 3.06 -11.10
N GLY A 313 0.28 4.06 -11.88
CA GLY A 313 -0.99 4.76 -11.64
C GLY A 313 -2.21 3.85 -11.81
N ASP A 314 -2.18 2.94 -12.78
CA ASP A 314 -3.23 1.92 -12.97
C ASP A 314 -3.42 1.07 -11.70
N LEU A 315 -2.32 0.67 -11.07
CA LEU A 315 -2.37 -0.07 -9.81
C LEU A 315 -2.85 0.82 -8.66
N ALA A 316 -2.51 2.11 -8.65
CA ALA A 316 -3.00 3.07 -7.65
C ALA A 316 -4.54 3.14 -7.64
N LEU A 317 -5.18 3.17 -8.82
CA LEU A 317 -6.65 3.16 -8.93
C LEU A 317 -7.26 1.86 -8.40
N ARG A 318 -6.62 0.72 -8.66
CA ARG A 318 -7.06 -0.58 -8.12
C ARG A 318 -6.84 -0.67 -6.61
N LEU A 319 -5.76 -0.11 -6.10
CA LEU A 319 -5.49 -0.01 -4.66
C LEU A 319 -6.52 0.86 -3.97
N ASN A 320 -6.91 2.00 -4.57
CA ASN A 320 -8.01 2.82 -4.06
C ASN A 320 -9.30 2.00 -3.89
N ASN A 321 -9.69 1.22 -4.92
CA ASN A 321 -10.89 0.37 -4.84
C ASN A 321 -10.73 -0.79 -3.83
N ALA A 322 -9.54 -1.37 -3.71
CA ALA A 322 -9.26 -2.40 -2.71
C ALA A 322 -9.29 -1.85 -1.27
N SER A 323 -8.94 -0.57 -1.10
CA SER A 323 -8.85 0.08 0.21
C SER A 323 -10.19 0.07 0.96
N ASP A 324 -11.31 0.17 0.24
CA ASP A 324 -12.67 0.08 0.82
C ASP A 324 -13.00 -1.32 1.37
N GLN A 325 -12.30 -2.36 0.93
CA GLN A 325 -12.52 -3.75 1.34
C GLN A 325 -11.47 -4.27 2.34
N VAL A 326 -10.55 -3.41 2.76
CA VAL A 326 -9.51 -3.72 3.75
C VAL A 326 -9.56 -2.68 4.86
N LEU A 327 -9.80 -3.12 6.10
CA LEU A 327 -9.81 -2.24 7.27
C LEU A 327 -8.44 -1.58 7.45
N LEU A 328 -8.43 -0.33 7.94
CA LEU A 328 -7.18 0.35 8.28
C LEU A 328 -6.35 -0.54 9.21
N TYR A 329 -5.03 -0.43 9.11
CA TYR A 329 -4.08 -1.16 9.95
C TYR A 329 -3.08 -0.17 10.57
N PRO A 330 -2.53 -0.38 11.78
CA PRO A 330 -1.63 0.59 12.41
C PRO A 330 -0.30 0.83 11.70
N ILE A 331 0.05 0.03 10.69
CA ILE A 331 1.30 0.10 9.92
C ILE A 331 0.94 0.23 8.43
N ASP A 332 1.27 1.37 7.82
CA ASP A 332 0.86 1.74 6.46
C ASP A 332 1.44 0.85 5.37
N ASP A 333 2.72 0.48 5.51
CA ASP A 333 3.38 -0.41 4.57
C ASP A 333 2.72 -1.82 4.57
N VAL A 334 2.38 -2.34 5.75
CA VAL A 334 1.66 -3.62 5.91
C VAL A 334 0.25 -3.53 5.32
N TYR A 335 -0.47 -2.44 5.58
CA TYR A 335 -1.79 -2.20 5.00
C TYR A 335 -1.76 -2.22 3.46
N THR A 336 -0.75 -1.58 2.87
CA THR A 336 -0.56 -1.56 1.42
C THR A 336 -0.33 -2.99 0.90
N GLY A 337 0.45 -3.79 1.62
CA GLY A 337 0.62 -5.22 1.34
C GLY A 337 -0.69 -6.03 1.44
N MET A 338 -1.55 -5.74 2.42
CA MET A 338 -2.89 -6.35 2.53
C MET A 338 -3.78 -6.00 1.34
N CYS A 339 -3.72 -4.75 0.85
CA CYS A 339 -4.44 -4.33 -0.35
C CYS A 339 -3.93 -5.03 -1.61
N LEU A 340 -2.60 -5.18 -1.77
CA LEU A 340 -2.02 -5.96 -2.87
C LEU A 340 -2.47 -7.42 -2.83
N GLN A 341 -2.44 -8.04 -1.65
CA GLN A 341 -2.92 -9.42 -1.46
C GLN A 341 -4.39 -9.56 -1.84
N LYS A 342 -5.24 -8.59 -1.47
CA LYS A 342 -6.65 -8.56 -1.85
C LYS A 342 -6.85 -8.50 -3.37
N LEU A 343 -5.95 -7.82 -4.09
CA LEU A 343 -5.92 -7.78 -5.55
C LEU A 343 -5.29 -9.03 -6.21
N GLY A 344 -4.83 -10.00 -5.41
CA GLY A 344 -4.11 -11.18 -5.92
C GLY A 344 -2.70 -10.87 -6.42
N LEU A 345 -2.13 -9.74 -6.00
CA LEU A 345 -0.79 -9.29 -6.38
C LEU A 345 0.19 -9.41 -5.21
N ALA A 346 1.48 -9.41 -5.53
CA ALA A 346 2.55 -9.32 -4.55
C ALA A 346 3.60 -8.31 -5.04
N PRO A 347 4.19 -7.50 -4.15
CA PRO A 347 5.23 -6.56 -4.54
C PRO A 347 6.53 -7.29 -4.93
N GLU A 348 7.28 -6.74 -5.89
CA GLU A 348 8.57 -7.27 -6.31
C GLU A 348 9.74 -6.57 -5.58
N LYS A 349 10.71 -7.37 -5.12
CA LYS A 349 11.90 -6.83 -4.47
C LYS A 349 12.83 -6.18 -5.51
N HIS A 350 13.24 -4.94 -5.26
CA HIS A 350 14.26 -4.26 -6.06
C HIS A 350 15.46 -3.85 -5.20
N LYS A 351 16.67 -4.30 -5.58
CA LYS A 351 17.91 -4.10 -4.80
C LYS A 351 18.33 -2.63 -4.67
N GLY A 352 17.80 -1.77 -5.52
CA GLY A 352 18.06 -0.32 -5.47
C GLY A 352 17.41 0.39 -4.28
N PHE A 353 16.46 -0.22 -3.59
CA PHE A 353 15.86 0.35 -2.37
C PHE A 353 16.70 -0.08 -1.15
N ARG A 354 17.42 0.87 -0.56
CA ARG A 354 18.33 0.69 0.59
C ARG A 354 17.74 1.30 1.85
N THR A 355 16.76 0.63 2.42
CA THR A 355 15.97 1.07 3.59
C THR A 355 16.72 0.95 4.92
N PHE A 356 17.74 0.09 4.95
CA PHE A 356 18.67 -0.11 6.08
C PHE A 356 20.03 0.56 5.85
N ASP A 357 20.03 1.66 5.10
CA ASP A 357 21.22 2.39 4.68
C ASP A 357 22.22 1.58 3.82
N ILE A 358 23.30 2.23 3.41
CA ILE A 358 24.52 1.61 2.87
C ILE A 358 25.58 1.51 3.97
N GLU A 359 26.54 0.59 3.82
CA GLU A 359 27.62 0.42 4.78
C GLU A 359 28.38 1.74 5.01
N GLU A 360 28.78 1.99 6.26
CA GLU A 360 29.43 3.24 6.69
C GLU A 360 30.59 3.67 5.77
N LYS A 361 31.44 2.70 5.40
CA LYS A 361 32.62 2.93 4.55
C LYS A 361 32.28 3.45 3.14
N TYR A 362 31.04 3.25 2.68
CA TYR A 362 30.55 3.69 1.38
C TYR A 362 29.73 4.99 1.45
N ARG A 363 29.35 5.47 2.64
CA ARG A 363 28.49 6.66 2.79
C ARG A 363 29.07 7.94 2.19
N ASN A 364 30.39 8.08 2.23
CA ASN A 364 31.10 9.23 1.68
C ASN A 364 31.47 9.07 0.19
N ASN A 365 31.34 7.86 -0.36
CA ASN A 365 31.59 7.59 -1.77
C ASN A 365 30.31 7.86 -2.58
N ILE A 366 30.35 8.91 -3.40
CA ILE A 366 29.21 9.30 -4.22
C ILE A 366 28.82 8.23 -5.26
N CYS A 367 29.77 7.40 -5.72
CA CYS A 367 29.52 6.31 -6.65
C CYS A 367 28.63 5.20 -6.05
N SER A 368 28.54 5.13 -4.73
CA SER A 368 27.60 4.21 -4.08
C SER A 368 26.14 4.65 -4.24
N TYR A 369 25.90 5.91 -4.62
CA TYR A 369 24.56 6.49 -4.81
C TYR A 369 24.09 6.48 -6.28
N THR A 370 24.98 6.21 -7.24
CA THR A 370 24.64 6.23 -8.67
C THR A 370 23.73 5.06 -9.07
N ASN A 371 23.83 3.91 -8.39
CA ASN A 371 23.09 2.69 -8.74
C ASN A 371 21.94 2.33 -7.79
N LEU A 372 21.70 3.12 -6.75
CA LEU A 372 20.54 2.96 -5.88
C LEU A 372 19.36 3.80 -6.38
N MET A 373 18.15 3.40 -6.01
CA MET A 373 16.93 4.17 -6.23
C MET A 373 16.61 5.03 -5.01
N LEU A 374 16.80 4.47 -3.81
CA LEU A 374 16.49 5.12 -2.55
C LEU A 374 17.46 4.67 -1.47
N VAL A 375 17.80 5.57 -0.54
CA VAL A 375 18.48 5.23 0.71
C VAL A 375 17.87 5.95 1.89
N HIS A 376 17.61 5.21 2.97
CA HIS A 376 17.10 5.71 4.24
C HIS A 376 18.18 5.58 5.33
N SER A 377 18.40 6.56 6.22
CA SER A 377 17.83 7.92 6.25
C SER A 377 18.89 8.97 5.88
N ARG A 378 18.49 10.14 5.38
CA ARG A 378 19.36 11.29 5.14
C ARG A 378 18.76 12.57 5.71
N LYS A 379 19.60 13.42 6.29
CA LYS A 379 19.23 14.78 6.74
C LYS A 379 19.07 15.72 5.54
N PRO A 380 18.35 16.85 5.69
CA PRO A 380 18.17 17.83 4.61
C PRO A 380 19.48 18.24 3.91
N GLN A 381 20.52 18.56 4.68
CA GLN A 381 21.82 18.98 4.12
C GLN A 381 22.53 17.83 3.38
N GLU A 382 22.35 16.58 3.83
CA GLU A 382 22.92 15.41 3.17
C GLU A 382 22.23 15.15 1.84
N MET A 383 20.90 15.30 1.77
CA MET A 383 20.15 15.16 0.52
C MET A 383 20.65 16.14 -0.55
N ILE A 384 20.78 17.42 -0.20
CA ILE A 384 21.28 18.47 -1.09
C ILE A 384 22.72 18.16 -1.51
N LYS A 385 23.59 17.77 -0.57
CA LYS A 385 24.99 17.45 -0.85
C LYS A 385 25.14 16.24 -1.79
N ILE A 386 24.40 15.16 -1.55
CA ILE A 386 24.42 13.96 -2.39
C ILE A 386 23.92 14.34 -3.79
N TRP A 387 22.80 15.07 -3.88
CA TRP A 387 22.24 15.51 -5.15
C TRP A 387 23.23 16.35 -5.94
N SER A 388 23.79 17.40 -5.33
CA SER A 388 24.77 18.27 -5.99
C SER A 388 25.98 17.51 -6.53
N ARG A 389 26.46 16.50 -5.81
CA ARG A 389 27.59 15.67 -6.27
C ARG A 389 27.21 14.69 -7.39
N LEU A 390 25.98 14.17 -7.39
CA LEU A 390 25.49 13.32 -8.49
C LEU A 390 25.30 14.10 -9.80
N GLN A 391 25.08 15.42 -9.72
CA GLN A 391 24.96 16.30 -10.89
C GLN A 391 26.30 16.78 -11.44
N ASP A 392 27.43 16.44 -10.81
CA ASP A 392 28.75 16.88 -11.28
C ASP A 392 29.06 16.21 -12.63
N PRO A 393 29.21 16.97 -13.73
CA PRO A 393 29.51 16.41 -15.04
C PRO A 393 30.90 15.74 -15.11
N HIS A 394 31.77 16.02 -14.14
CA HIS A 394 33.08 15.39 -14.00
C HIS A 394 33.07 14.17 -13.06
N LEU A 395 31.90 13.78 -12.55
CA LEU A 395 31.76 12.58 -11.73
C LEU A 395 32.18 11.34 -12.53
N ASN A 396 33.16 10.61 -12.02
CA ASN A 396 33.63 9.35 -12.60
C ASN A 396 33.45 8.21 -11.59
N CYS A 397 32.61 7.26 -11.99
CA CYS A 397 32.22 6.03 -11.30
C CYS A 397 32.15 4.93 -12.37
#